data_AF-A0A7L7T933-F1
#
_entry.id   AF-A0A7L7T933-F1
#
_cell.length_a   1.000
_cell.length_b   1.000
_cell.length_c   1.000
_cell.angle_alpha   90.00
_cell.angle_beta   90.00
_cell.angle_gamma   90.00
#
_symmetry.space_group_name_H-M   'P 1'
#
loop_
_entity.id
_entity.type
_entity.pdbx_description
1 polymer ?
#
loop_
_entity_poly.entity_id
_entity_poly.type
_entity_poly.pdbx_seq_one_letter_code
_entity_poly.pdbx_strand_id
1 'polypeptide(L)'
;MVKYLHDAFFFTIFWLIKRSNGIILLLVDWRIRNMTIAFQLAVFALIATSSILLISVPVVFASPDGWAGNKNVVFSGTSLWIGLVFLVGILNSLIS
;
A
#
# COMPACT_ATOMS: atom_id res chain seq x y z
N MET A 1 -7.80 37.19 17.40
CA MET A 1 -8.22 36.53 18.66
C MET A 1 -9.40 35.57 18.44
N VAL A 2 -10.50 35.99 17.81
CA VAL A 2 -11.72 35.16 17.60
C VAL A 2 -11.50 33.89 16.76
N LYS A 3 -10.62 33.93 15.76
CA LYS A 3 -10.32 32.78 14.88
C LYS A 3 -9.70 31.60 15.63
N TYR A 4 -8.71 31.88 16.48
CA TYR A 4 -8.08 30.89 17.37
C TYR A 4 -9.06 30.29 18.39
N LEU A 5 -10.02 31.08 18.86
CA LEU A 5 -11.04 30.58 19.79
C LEU A 5 -11.99 29.61 19.10
N HIS A 6 -12.37 29.88 17.86
CA HIS A 6 -13.19 28.99 17.05
C HIS A 6 -12.45 27.68 16.75
N ASP A 7 -11.16 27.75 16.41
CA ASP A 7 -10.32 26.56 16.15
C ASP A 7 -10.12 25.71 17.41
N ALA A 8 -9.87 26.35 18.56
CA ALA A 8 -9.74 25.66 19.85
C ALA A 8 -11.07 25.02 20.31
N PHE A 9 -12.21 25.66 20.04
CA PHE A 9 -13.53 25.14 20.34
C PHE A 9 -13.85 23.89 19.51
N PHE A 10 -13.53 23.91 18.22
CA PHE A 10 -13.71 22.77 17.33
C PHE A 10 -12.81 21.59 17.73
N PHE A 11 -11.55 21.86 18.09
CA PHE A 11 -10.61 20.85 18.57
C PHE A 11 -11.09 20.19 19.87
N THR A 12 -11.65 20.98 20.78
CA THR A 12 -12.17 20.51 22.07
C THR A 12 -13.42 19.64 21.89
N ILE A 13 -14.34 20.04 21.00
CA ILE A 13 -15.54 19.24 20.66
C ILE A 13 -15.17 17.93 19.96
N PHE A 14 -14.24 17.97 19.01
CA PHE A 14 -13.73 16.77 18.36
C PHE A 14 -13.09 15.81 19.37
N TRP A 15 -12.33 16.35 20.32
CA TRP A 15 -11.71 15.57 21.39
C TRP A 15 -12.74 14.98 22.37
N LEU A 16 -13.79 15.74 22.73
CA LEU A 16 -14.89 15.29 23.58
C LEU A 16 -15.74 14.19 22.92
N ILE A 17 -16.02 14.32 21.62
CA ILE A 17 -16.72 13.29 20.83
C ILE A 17 -15.89 12.00 20.78
N LYS A 18 -14.56 12.12 20.61
CA LYS A 18 -13.64 10.97 20.62
C LYS A 18 -13.57 10.27 21.99
N ARG A 19 -13.72 11.03 23.09
CA ARG A 19 -13.62 10.55 24.49
C ARG A 19 -14.81 9.70 24.92
N SER A 20 -16.02 10.02 24.44
CA SER A 20 -17.28 9.39 24.89
C SER A 20 -17.43 7.92 24.49
N ASN A 21 -16.86 7.51 23.34
CA ASN A 21 -17.01 6.16 22.76
C ASN A 21 -15.66 5.41 22.62
N GLY A 22 -14.71 5.67 23.53
CA GLY A 22 -13.29 5.30 23.38
C GLY A 22 -13.02 3.86 22.93
N ILE A 23 -13.74 2.87 23.45
CA ILE A 23 -13.53 1.45 23.08
C ILE A 23 -14.03 1.17 21.65
N ILE A 24 -15.21 1.65 21.28
CA ILE A 24 -15.80 1.45 19.93
C ILE A 24 -14.96 2.18 18.90
N LEU A 25 -14.48 3.38 19.23
CA LEU A 25 -13.63 4.17 18.35
C LEU A 25 -12.23 3.56 18.21
N LEU A 26 -11.68 2.95 19.27
CA LEU A 26 -10.44 2.16 19.17
C LEU A 26 -10.62 0.89 18.36
N LEU A 27 -11.76 0.20 18.47
CA LEU A 27 -12.06 -1.00 17.69
C LEU A 27 -12.32 -0.69 16.22
N VAL A 28 -13.01 0.42 15.92
CA VAL A 28 -13.23 0.92 14.56
C VAL A 28 -11.93 1.44 13.97
N ASP A 29 -11.15 2.24 14.71
CA ASP A 29 -9.83 2.71 14.27
C ASP A 29 -8.86 1.54 14.04
N TRP A 30 -8.84 0.55 14.92
CA TRP A 30 -8.05 -0.67 14.76
C TRP A 30 -8.47 -1.47 13.51
N ARG A 31 -9.78 -1.61 13.26
CA ARG A 31 -10.32 -2.27 12.06
C ARG A 31 -9.89 -1.55 10.77
N ILE A 32 -10.04 -0.23 10.70
CA ILE A 32 -9.75 0.57 9.50
C ILE A 32 -8.23 0.69 9.26
N ARG A 33 -7.44 0.86 10.33
CA ARG A 33 -5.96 0.89 10.25
C ARG A 33 -5.40 -0.43 9.72
N ASN A 34 -5.96 -1.57 10.10
CA ASN A 34 -5.48 -2.87 9.65
C ASN A 34 -5.68 -3.09 8.12
N MET A 35 -6.80 -2.62 7.56
CA MET A 35 -7.09 -2.75 6.12
C MET A 35 -6.22 -1.83 5.26
N THR A 36 -5.93 -0.62 5.74
CA THR A 36 -5.07 0.34 5.05
C THR A 36 -3.58 -0.06 5.09
N ILE A 37 -3.12 -0.67 6.18
CA ILE A 37 -1.74 -1.20 6.29
C ILE A 37 -1.48 -2.32 5.29
N ALA A 38 -2.42 -3.26 5.11
CA ALA A 38 -2.30 -4.34 4.15
C ALA A 38 -2.18 -3.82 2.70
N PHE A 39 -2.94 -2.77 2.36
CA PHE A 39 -2.85 -2.12 1.05
C PHE A 39 -1.54 -1.39 0.83
N GLN A 40 -1.07 -0.64 1.82
CA GLN A 40 0.24 0.03 1.75
C GLN A 40 1.38 -0.98 1.54
N LEU A 41 1.32 -2.13 2.23
CA LEU A 41 2.28 -3.23 2.05
C LEU A 41 2.21 -3.82 0.64
N ALA A 42 1.00 -4.05 0.09
CA ALA A 42 0.83 -4.57 -1.26
C ALA A 42 1.37 -3.60 -2.34
N VAL A 43 1.11 -2.30 -2.18
CA VAL A 43 1.65 -1.26 -3.07
C VAL A 43 3.17 -1.17 -2.96
N PHE A 44 3.72 -1.27 -1.75
CA PHE A 44 5.18 -1.29 -1.54
C PHE A 44 5.83 -2.51 -2.23
N ALA A 45 5.24 -3.70 -2.07
CA ALA A 45 5.72 -4.91 -2.74
C ALA A 45 5.65 -4.78 -4.27
N LEU A 46 4.60 -4.16 -4.81
CA LEU A 46 4.47 -3.89 -6.24
C LEU A 46 5.59 -2.97 -6.75
N ILE A 47 5.88 -1.88 -6.04
CA ILE A 47 6.96 -0.94 -6.39
C ILE A 47 8.33 -1.62 -6.34
N ALA A 48 8.59 -2.41 -5.30
CA ALA A 48 9.84 -3.16 -5.16
C ALA A 48 10.02 -4.17 -6.32
N THR A 49 8.97 -4.93 -6.62
CA THR A 49 8.98 -5.91 -7.72
C THR A 49 9.18 -5.21 -9.07
N SER A 50 8.52 -4.08 -9.31
CA SER A 50 8.73 -3.24 -10.50
C SER A 50 10.17 -2.76 -10.64
N SER A 51 10.78 -2.32 -9.53
CA SER A 51 12.17 -1.85 -9.54
C SER A 51 13.16 -2.98 -9.87
N ILE A 52 12.91 -4.18 -9.33
CA ILE A 52 13.70 -5.38 -9.63
C ILE A 52 13.54 -5.76 -11.10
N LEU A 53 12.32 -5.77 -11.65
CA LEU A 53 12.07 -6.07 -13.07
C LEU A 53 12.73 -5.05 -14.00
N LEU A 54 12.66 -3.76 -13.67
CA LEU A 54 13.31 -2.69 -14.44
C LEU A 54 14.82 -2.88 -14.59
N ILE A 55 15.49 -3.43 -13.58
CA ILE A 55 16.94 -3.67 -13.62
C ILE A 55 17.24 -5.06 -14.21
N SER A 56 16.52 -6.09 -13.77
CA SER A 56 16.77 -7.47 -14.19
C SER A 56 16.49 -7.71 -15.67
N VAL A 57 15.48 -7.06 -16.26
CA VAL A 57 15.14 -7.24 -17.68
C VAL A 57 16.30 -6.79 -18.59
N PRO A 58 16.80 -5.54 -18.50
CA PRO A 58 17.99 -5.12 -19.24
C PRO A 58 19.23 -5.97 -18.96
N VAL A 59 19.47 -6.37 -17.71
CA VAL A 59 20.63 -7.19 -17.33
C VAL A 59 20.60 -8.56 -17.99
N VAL A 60 19.44 -9.23 -18.01
CA VAL A 60 19.26 -10.53 -18.66
C VAL A 60 19.42 -10.43 -20.17
N PHE A 61 18.96 -9.32 -20.78
CA PHE A 61 19.11 -9.09 -22.21
C PHE A 61 20.53 -8.66 -22.62
N ALA A 62 21.32 -8.05 -21.72
CA ALA A 62 22.66 -7.58 -22.02
C ALA A 62 23.73 -8.69 -21.98
N SER A 63 23.50 -9.79 -21.25
CA SER A 63 24.46 -10.89 -21.17
C SER A 63 24.40 -11.83 -22.40
N PRO A 64 25.56 -12.21 -22.99
CA PRO A 64 25.60 -13.30 -23.96
C PRO A 64 25.11 -14.59 -23.26
N ASP A 65 24.17 -15.30 -23.88
CA ASP A 65 23.41 -16.45 -23.32
C ASP A 65 22.46 -16.14 -22.14
N GLY A 66 22.34 -14.88 -21.70
CA GLY A 66 21.49 -14.49 -20.56
C GLY A 66 20.01 -14.86 -20.74
N TRP A 67 19.50 -14.78 -21.97
CA TRP A 67 18.12 -15.17 -22.29
C TRP A 67 17.86 -16.67 -22.12
N ALA A 68 18.77 -17.54 -22.59
CA ALA A 68 18.57 -18.98 -22.56
C ALA A 68 18.58 -19.52 -21.12
N GLY A 69 19.47 -19.00 -20.26
CA GLY A 69 19.57 -19.40 -18.85
C GLY A 69 18.51 -18.79 -17.94
N ASN A 70 18.10 -17.54 -18.17
CA ASN A 70 17.31 -16.77 -17.19
C ASN A 70 15.85 -16.53 -17.63
N LYS A 71 15.41 -17.10 -18.76
CA LYS A 71 14.03 -16.96 -19.26
C LYS A 71 12.97 -17.25 -18.20
N ASN A 72 13.12 -18.34 -17.44
CA ASN A 72 12.16 -18.71 -16.40
C ASN A 72 12.10 -17.70 -15.25
N VAL A 73 13.23 -17.07 -14.91
CA VAL A 73 13.28 -16.05 -13.85
C VAL A 73 12.54 -14.79 -14.29
N VAL A 74 12.76 -14.34 -15.53
CA VAL A 74 12.05 -13.18 -16.09
C VAL A 74 10.55 -13.45 -16.23
N PHE A 75 10.17 -14.65 -16.70
CA PHE A 75 8.76 -15.04 -16.80
C PHE A 75 8.08 -15.13 -15.43
N SER A 76 8.74 -15.76 -14.44
CA SER A 76 8.21 -15.86 -13.08
C SER A 76 8.12 -14.50 -12.38
N GLY A 77 9.08 -13.60 -12.62
CA GLY A 77 9.04 -12.24 -12.09
C GLY A 77 7.90 -11.43 -12.70
N THR A 78 7.71 -11.53 -14.01
CA THR A 78 6.66 -10.80 -14.73
C THR A 78 5.27 -11.32 -14.38
N SER A 79 5.09 -12.64 -14.25
CA SER A 79 3.81 -13.22 -13.83
C SER A 79 3.45 -12.83 -12.40
N LEU A 80 4.42 -12.85 -11.48
CA LEU A 80 4.26 -12.38 -10.11
C LEU A 80 3.89 -10.89 -10.07
N TRP A 81 4.55 -10.06 -10.89
CA TRP A 81 4.22 -8.64 -11.02
C TRP A 81 2.78 -8.40 -11.49
N ILE A 82 2.33 -9.09 -12.54
CA ILE A 82 0.92 -9.00 -13.02
C ILE A 82 -0.05 -9.42 -11.92
N GLY A 83 0.27 -10.50 -11.19
CA GLY A 83 -0.52 -10.96 -10.04
C GLY A 83 -0.64 -9.90 -8.94
N LEU A 84 0.47 -9.21 -8.60
CA LEU A 84 0.44 -8.10 -7.65
C LEU A 84 -0.38 -6.90 -8.14
N VAL A 85 -0.35 -6.56 -9.44
CA VAL A 85 -1.17 -5.47 -9.99
C VAL A 85 -2.66 -5.77 -9.80
N PHE A 86 -3.10 -6.99 -10.13
CA PHE A 86 -4.48 -7.41 -9.91
C PHE A 86 -4.85 -7.42 -8.43
N LEU A 87 -3.96 -7.93 -7.57
CA LEU A 87 -4.19 -7.97 -6.13
C LEU A 87 -4.37 -6.57 -5.54
N VAL A 88 -3.52 -5.61 -5.92
CA VAL A 88 -3.65 -4.20 -5.50
C VAL A 88 -4.97 -3.61 -6.00
N GLY A 89 -5.39 -3.90 -7.24
CA GLY A 89 -6.69 -3.45 -7.77
C GLY A 89 -7.88 -3.99 -6.98
N ILE A 90 -7.87 -5.28 -6.62
CA ILE A 90 -8.90 -5.90 -5.79
C ILE A 90 -8.90 -5.29 -4.39
N LEU A 91 -7.74 -5.17 -3.75
CA LEU A 91 -7.61 -4.56 -2.44
C LEU A 91 -8.11 -3.11 -2.44
N ASN A 92 -7.84 -2.34 -3.49
CA ASN A 92 -8.34 -0.98 -3.65
C ASN A 92 -9.88 -0.93 -3.63
N SER A 93 -10.54 -1.88 -4.29
CA SER A 93 -12.01 -1.98 -4.29
C SER A 93 -12.61 -2.44 -2.94
N LEU A 94 -11.83 -3.07 -2.06
CA LEU A 94 -12.29 -3.54 -0.74
C LEU A 94 -12.13 -2.48 0.35
N ILE A 95 -11.36 -1.43 0.08
CA ILE A 95 -11.01 -0.36 1.02
C ILE A 95 -11.80 0.92 0.72
N SER A 96 -12.09 1.17 -0.57
CA SER A 96 -12.97 2.25 -1.02
C SER A 96 -14.42 2.00 -0.66
#